data_AF-A0A954TMQ1-F1
#
_entry.id   AF-A0A954TMQ1-F1
#
_cell.length_a   1.000
_cell.length_b   1.000
_cell.length_c   1.000
_cell.angle_alpha   90.00
_cell.angle_beta   90.00
_cell.angle_gamma   90.00
#
_symmetry.space_group_name_H-M   'P 1'
#
loop_
_entity.id
_entity.type
_entity.pdbx_description
1 polymer ?
#
loop_
_entity_poly.entity_id
_entity_poly.type
_entity_poly.pdbx_seq_one_letter_code
_entity_poly.pdbx_strand_id
1 'polypeptide(L)'
;MTEKQPVILTVTIETQNQRWFVAGITLSGEPIELMCSEPGNLTPYVGKEFDEQVSFLRHRLSGVLQRGCDRLWGRMMKPCQIVFITDDAFADADDQLGCRVAEHFVQWMTRPPVVFYQCQNGWSDPSEVKLDCLAGTIDDEVHQAFVNGLPALVGSLRHLERWERASNAGK
;
A
#
# COMPACT_ATOMS: atom_id res chain seq x y z
N MET A 1 8.52 29.04 -6.93
CA MET A 1 8.46 27.73 -6.26
C MET A 1 7.96 26.73 -7.28
N THR A 2 8.73 25.71 -7.62
CA THR A 2 8.27 24.65 -8.52
C THR A 2 7.19 23.84 -7.80
N GLU A 3 6.00 23.78 -8.39
CA GLU A 3 4.91 23.00 -7.83
C GLU A 3 5.24 21.51 -7.88
N LYS A 4 5.03 20.80 -6.77
CA LYS A 4 5.26 19.35 -6.72
C LYS A 4 4.20 18.62 -7.50
N GLN A 5 4.62 17.64 -8.31
CA GLN A 5 3.70 16.82 -9.09
C GLN A 5 2.85 15.94 -8.16
N PRO A 6 1.51 15.93 -8.29
CA PRO A 6 0.65 15.04 -7.52
C PRO A 6 0.80 13.59 -8.00
N VAL A 7 0.82 12.67 -7.04
CA VAL A 7 0.88 11.22 -7.29
C VAL A 7 0.01 10.46 -6.29
N ILE A 8 -0.45 9.28 -6.67
CA ILE A 8 -1.20 8.37 -5.82
C ILE A 8 -0.19 7.45 -5.15
N LEU A 9 0.00 7.59 -3.83
CA LEU A 9 0.91 6.72 -3.08
C LEU A 9 0.19 5.40 -2.79
N THR A 10 0.67 4.32 -3.38
CA THR A 10 0.06 2.99 -3.26
C THR A 10 0.95 2.08 -2.44
N VAL A 11 0.40 1.51 -1.36
CA VAL A 11 1.03 0.47 -0.55
C VAL A 11 0.36 -0.85 -0.88
N THR A 12 1.12 -1.78 -1.44
CA THR A 12 0.65 -3.13 -1.74
C THR A 12 1.21 -4.11 -0.71
N ILE A 13 0.37 -4.97 -0.15
CA ILE A 13 0.70 -5.92 0.90
C ILE A 13 0.45 -7.32 0.35
N GLU A 14 1.50 -8.13 0.21
CA GLU A 14 1.30 -9.56 -0.07
C GLU A 14 1.27 -10.32 1.25
N THR A 15 0.09 -10.79 1.62
CA THR A 15 -0.20 -11.42 2.91
C THR A 15 0.45 -12.79 3.01
N GLN A 16 0.56 -13.54 1.91
CA GLN A 16 1.21 -14.85 1.91
C GLN A 16 2.72 -14.76 2.15
N ASN A 17 3.41 -13.85 1.47
CA ASN A 17 4.86 -13.64 1.65
C ASN A 17 5.18 -12.67 2.79
N GLN A 18 4.14 -12.11 3.43
CA GLN A 18 4.24 -11.19 4.55
C GLN A 18 5.20 -10.04 4.27
N ARG A 19 5.10 -9.45 3.07
CA ARG A 19 5.92 -8.32 2.61
C ARG A 19 5.04 -7.23 2.05
N TRP A 20 5.66 -6.06 1.88
CA TRP A 20 5.00 -4.87 1.37
C TRP A 20 5.84 -4.22 0.27
N PHE A 21 5.13 -3.51 -0.59
CA PHE A 21 5.64 -2.66 -1.66
C PHE A 21 5.04 -1.28 -1.49
N VAL A 22 5.80 -0.24 -1.80
CA VAL A 22 5.30 1.13 -1.88
C VAL A 22 5.72 1.75 -3.20
N ALA A 23 4.75 2.29 -3.92
CA ALA A 23 4.91 2.86 -5.25
C ALA A 23 4.11 4.17 -5.36
N GLY A 24 4.49 5.01 -6.31
CA GLY A 24 3.62 6.06 -6.82
C GLY A 24 2.85 5.56 -8.04
N ILE A 25 1.66 6.09 -8.29
CA ILE A 25 1.01 6.08 -9.61
C ILE A 25 0.77 7.54 -9.99
N THR A 26 1.27 7.96 -11.14
CA THR A 26 1.00 9.32 -11.65
C THR A 26 -0.47 9.47 -12.03
N LEU A 27 -0.95 10.71 -12.16
CA LEU A 27 -2.31 10.94 -12.66
C LEU A 27 -2.50 10.51 -14.13
N SER A 28 -1.42 10.22 -14.86
CA SER A 28 -1.47 9.57 -16.18
C SER A 28 -1.53 8.04 -16.12
N GLY A 29 -1.50 7.44 -14.93
CA GLY A 29 -1.52 5.98 -14.73
C GLY A 29 -0.15 5.31 -14.83
N GLU A 30 0.95 6.04 -14.78
CA GLU A 30 2.29 5.45 -14.83
C GLU A 30 2.76 5.06 -13.42
N PRO A 31 3.12 3.78 -13.18
CA PRO A 31 3.66 3.36 -11.90
C PRO A 31 5.09 3.86 -11.72
N ILE A 32 5.44 4.15 -10.48
CA ILE A 32 6.76 4.59 -10.05
C ILE A 32 7.16 3.68 -8.88
N GLU A 33 8.02 2.70 -9.14
CA GLU A 33 8.56 1.83 -8.09
C GLU A 33 9.42 2.68 -7.13
N LEU A 34 9.13 2.54 -5.82
CA LEU A 34 9.89 3.23 -4.78
C LEU A 34 10.66 2.22 -3.96
N MET A 35 9.97 1.36 -3.21
CA MET A 35 10.62 0.48 -2.25
C MET A 35 9.79 -0.77 -1.97
N CYS A 36 10.45 -1.87 -1.63
CA CYS A 36 9.83 -3.07 -1.09
C CYS A 36 10.59 -3.60 0.12
N SER A 37 9.92 -4.38 0.96
CA SER A 37 10.56 -5.13 2.04
C SER A 37 11.01 -6.52 1.59
N GLU A 38 11.84 -7.14 2.42
CA GLU A 38 12.09 -8.57 2.32
C GLU A 38 10.85 -9.40 2.70
N PRO A 39 10.70 -10.62 2.16
CA PRO A 39 9.74 -11.59 2.64
C PRO A 39 9.79 -11.76 4.17
N GLY A 40 8.64 -11.92 4.81
CA GLY A 40 8.52 -12.07 6.26
C GLY A 40 8.66 -10.78 7.08
N ASN A 41 8.72 -9.60 6.44
CA ASN A 41 8.78 -8.32 7.17
C ASN A 41 7.56 -8.09 8.08
N LEU A 42 6.43 -8.71 7.75
CA LEU A 42 5.18 -8.63 8.52
C LEU A 42 4.99 -9.81 9.49
N THR A 43 5.86 -10.83 9.50
CA THR A 43 5.74 -11.99 10.40
C THR A 43 5.55 -11.68 11.89
N PRO A 44 6.09 -10.59 12.47
CA PRO A 44 5.93 -10.35 13.90
C PRO A 44 4.50 -10.19 14.43
N TYR A 45 3.48 -9.96 13.58
CA TYR A 45 2.08 -9.97 14.04
C TYR A 45 1.50 -11.38 14.20
N VAL A 46 2.07 -12.38 13.53
CA VAL A 46 1.50 -13.74 13.50
C VAL A 46 1.55 -14.36 14.89
N GLY A 47 0.42 -14.95 15.32
CA GLY A 47 0.27 -15.57 16.65
C GLY A 47 0.20 -14.59 17.82
N LYS A 48 0.08 -13.29 17.56
CA LYS A 48 -0.20 -12.26 18.58
C LYS A 48 -1.70 -12.13 18.84
N GLU A 49 -2.04 -11.58 20.00
CA GLU A 49 -3.43 -11.19 20.30
C GLU A 49 -3.88 -10.08 19.35
N PHE A 50 -5.19 -10.03 19.07
CA PHE A 50 -5.77 -9.15 18.04
C PHE A 50 -5.31 -7.68 18.16
N ASP A 51 -5.37 -7.10 19.36
CA ASP A 51 -4.96 -5.70 19.59
C ASP A 51 -3.47 -5.47 19.32
N GLU A 52 -2.63 -6.47 19.59
CA GLU A 52 -1.20 -6.42 19.30
C GLU A 52 -0.95 -6.53 17.79
N GLN A 53 -1.72 -7.35 17.06
CA GLN A 53 -1.68 -7.43 15.60
C GLN A 53 -2.03 -6.08 14.97
N VAL A 54 -3.15 -5.50 15.39
CA VAL A 54 -3.60 -4.18 14.93
C VAL A 54 -2.54 -3.12 15.23
N SER A 55 -2.00 -3.10 16.45
CA SER A 55 -0.96 -2.15 16.86
C SER A 55 0.31 -2.28 16.01
N PHE A 56 0.78 -3.51 15.80
CA PHE A 56 1.95 -3.79 14.97
C PHE A 56 1.76 -3.33 13.53
N LEU A 57 0.66 -3.73 12.89
CA LEU A 57 0.38 -3.40 11.49
C LEU A 57 0.25 -1.90 11.29
N ARG A 58 -0.47 -1.21 12.18
CA ARG A 58 -0.56 0.26 12.15
C ARG A 58 0.82 0.90 12.22
N HIS A 59 1.63 0.53 13.20
CA HIS A 59 2.98 1.09 13.35
C HIS A 59 3.85 0.81 12.12
N ARG A 60 3.86 -0.45 11.65
CA ARG A 60 4.65 -0.90 10.51
C ARG A 60 4.27 -0.17 9.23
N LEU A 61 2.98 -0.14 8.89
CA LEU A 61 2.45 0.48 7.69
C LEU A 61 2.57 2.01 7.72
N SER A 62 2.48 2.64 8.90
CA SER A 62 2.78 4.08 9.04
C SER A 62 4.23 4.38 8.67
N GLY A 63 5.17 3.52 9.09
CA GLY A 63 6.58 3.61 8.67
C GLY A 63 6.77 3.40 7.16
N VAL A 64 5.96 2.55 6.53
CA VAL A 64 5.97 2.37 5.06
C VAL A 64 5.55 3.65 4.35
N LEU A 65 4.45 4.27 4.81
CA LEU A 65 3.97 5.53 4.24
C LEU A 65 5.00 6.64 4.36
N GLN A 66 5.63 6.79 5.53
CA GLN A 66 6.67 7.79 5.73
C GLN A 66 7.81 7.62 4.71
N ARG A 67 8.31 6.39 4.55
CA ARG A 67 9.38 6.11 3.56
C ARG A 67 8.93 6.37 2.12
N GLY A 68 7.69 6.02 1.78
CA GLY A 68 7.11 6.32 0.46
C GLY A 68 7.04 7.82 0.19
N CYS A 69 6.53 8.59 1.14
CA CYS A 69 6.49 10.06 1.09
C CYS A 69 7.90 10.65 0.92
N ASP A 70 8.89 10.17 1.68
CA ASP A 70 10.27 10.65 1.60
C ASP A 70 10.87 10.42 0.20
N ARG A 71 10.62 9.23 -0.39
CA ARG A 71 11.09 8.91 -1.76
C ARG A 71 10.43 9.79 -2.82
N LEU A 72 9.14 10.05 -2.70
CA LEU A 72 8.43 10.96 -3.61
C LEU A 72 8.91 12.40 -3.47
N TRP A 73 9.15 12.85 -2.24
CA TRP A 73 9.62 14.21 -1.99
C TRP A 73 10.97 14.48 -2.66
N GLY A 74 11.89 13.52 -2.60
CA GLY A 74 13.18 13.57 -3.30
C GLY A 74 13.05 13.63 -4.84
N ARG A 75 11.89 13.25 -5.39
CA ARG A 75 11.56 13.31 -6.83
C ARG A 75 10.67 14.50 -7.20
N MET A 76 10.53 15.50 -6.32
CA MET A 76 9.62 16.64 -6.50
C MET A 76 8.14 16.25 -6.68
N MET A 77 7.74 15.15 -6.07
CA MET A 77 6.36 14.64 -6.09
C MET A 77 5.73 14.73 -4.70
N LYS A 78 4.40 14.80 -4.63
CA LYS A 78 3.63 14.79 -3.38
C LYS A 78 2.41 13.85 -3.50
N PRO A 79 2.13 13.02 -2.48
CA PRO A 79 0.89 12.25 -2.44
C PRO A 79 -0.35 13.16 -2.48
N CYS A 80 -1.26 12.92 -3.42
CA CYS A 80 -2.60 13.50 -3.43
C CYS A 80 -3.67 12.54 -2.87
N GLN A 81 -3.37 11.24 -2.88
CA GLN A 81 -4.18 10.14 -2.37
C GLN A 81 -3.25 9.05 -1.84
N ILE A 82 -3.66 8.37 -0.78
CA ILE A 82 -3.02 7.14 -0.31
C ILE A 82 -3.98 5.97 -0.56
N VAL A 83 -3.44 4.90 -1.14
CA VAL A 83 -4.16 3.65 -1.41
C VAL A 83 -3.42 2.51 -0.73
N PHE A 84 -4.12 1.72 0.07
CA PHE A 84 -3.63 0.43 0.55
C PHE A 84 -4.34 -0.69 -0.20
N ILE A 85 -3.62 -1.76 -0.52
CA ILE A 85 -4.16 -2.95 -1.19
C ILE A 85 -3.54 -4.19 -0.55
N THR A 86 -4.35 -5.13 -0.08
CA THR A 86 -3.91 -6.50 0.23
C THR A 86 -4.26 -7.45 -0.92
N ASP A 87 -3.42 -8.44 -1.23
CA ASP A 87 -3.78 -9.54 -2.15
C ASP A 87 -4.90 -10.43 -1.60
N ASP A 88 -4.95 -10.61 -0.30
CA ASP A 88 -5.93 -11.45 0.38
C ASP A 88 -6.19 -10.93 1.81
N ALA A 89 -6.96 -11.68 2.60
CA ALA A 89 -7.00 -11.52 4.04
C ALA A 89 -5.61 -11.76 4.66
N PHE A 90 -5.36 -11.16 5.82
CA PHE A 90 -4.12 -11.41 6.57
C PHE A 90 -4.09 -12.86 7.05
N ALA A 91 -3.12 -13.63 6.57
CA ALA A 91 -2.96 -15.03 6.95
C ALA A 91 -2.77 -15.17 8.48
N ASP A 92 -3.34 -16.24 9.04
CA ASP A 92 -3.27 -16.60 10.46
C ASP A 92 -3.70 -15.46 11.41
N ALA A 93 -4.69 -14.67 10.98
CA ALA A 93 -5.29 -13.59 11.73
C ALA A 93 -6.82 -13.71 11.76
N ASP A 94 -7.45 -12.91 12.63
CA ASP A 94 -8.90 -12.73 12.63
C ASP A 94 -9.35 -12.02 11.34
N ASP A 95 -10.48 -12.45 10.77
CA ASP A 95 -11.06 -11.89 9.54
C ASP A 95 -11.32 -10.38 9.64
N GLN A 96 -11.51 -9.84 10.85
CA GLN A 96 -11.74 -8.41 11.08
C GLN A 96 -10.46 -7.57 11.09
N LEU A 97 -9.27 -8.19 11.09
CA LEU A 97 -8.00 -7.47 11.22
C LEU A 97 -7.82 -6.44 10.09
N GLY A 98 -8.11 -6.84 8.85
CA GLY A 98 -8.02 -5.96 7.68
C GLY A 98 -8.90 -4.72 7.82
N CYS A 99 -10.18 -4.92 8.14
CA CYS A 99 -11.13 -3.83 8.38
C CYS A 99 -10.67 -2.92 9.52
N ARG A 100 -10.20 -3.49 10.64
CA ARG A 100 -9.79 -2.71 11.81
C ARG A 100 -8.58 -1.82 11.53
N VAL A 101 -7.61 -2.33 10.77
CA VAL A 101 -6.44 -1.56 10.33
C VAL A 101 -6.85 -0.48 9.32
N ALA A 102 -7.73 -0.82 8.37
CA ALA A 102 -8.24 0.10 7.36
C ALA A 102 -8.98 1.30 7.98
N GLU A 103 -9.93 1.05 8.88
CA GLU A 103 -10.67 2.07 9.62
C GLU A 103 -9.73 3.02 10.35
N HIS A 104 -8.69 2.48 10.99
CA HIS A 104 -7.74 3.29 11.71
C HIS A 104 -7.03 4.30 10.80
N PHE A 105 -6.52 3.86 9.65
CA PHE A 105 -5.82 4.76 8.74
C PHE A 105 -6.73 5.84 8.16
N VAL A 106 -7.97 5.47 7.81
CA VAL A 106 -8.96 6.42 7.28
C VAL A 106 -9.37 7.45 8.33
N GLN A 107 -9.56 7.03 9.59
CA GLN A 107 -9.95 7.95 10.67
C GLN A 107 -8.83 8.92 11.06
N TRP A 108 -7.58 8.47 11.03
CA TRP A 108 -6.44 9.26 11.53
C TRP A 108 -5.73 10.09 10.46
N MET A 109 -5.81 9.72 9.18
CA MET A 109 -5.21 10.48 8.09
C MET A 109 -6.26 11.17 7.24
N THR A 110 -6.34 12.50 7.37
CA THR A 110 -7.32 13.31 6.64
C THR A 110 -6.75 13.98 5.39
N ARG A 111 -5.42 14.15 5.30
CA ARG A 111 -4.74 14.82 4.17
C ARG A 111 -3.34 14.25 3.94
N PRO A 112 -3.10 13.53 2.82
CA PRO A 112 -4.06 13.17 1.78
C PRO A 112 -5.11 12.15 2.27
N PRO A 113 -6.28 12.04 1.60
CA PRO A 113 -7.26 11.00 1.88
C PRO A 113 -6.68 9.60 1.70
N VAL A 114 -7.29 8.64 2.39
CA VAL A 114 -6.89 7.23 2.37
C VAL A 114 -8.06 6.38 1.91
N VAL A 115 -7.76 5.39 1.09
CA VAL A 115 -8.66 4.28 0.81
C VAL A 115 -7.90 2.97 0.98
N PHE A 116 -8.58 1.95 1.48
CA PHE A 116 -8.02 0.63 1.74
C PHE A 116 -8.86 -0.41 0.99
N TYR A 117 -8.20 -1.21 0.17
CA TYR A 117 -8.80 -2.27 -0.62
C TYR A 117 -8.24 -3.65 -0.25
N GLN A 118 -9.03 -4.67 -0.51
CA GLN A 118 -8.60 -6.06 -0.57
C GLN A 118 -8.90 -6.62 -1.96
N CYS A 119 -7.97 -7.37 -2.54
CA CYS A 119 -8.20 -8.07 -3.78
C CYS A 119 -9.13 -9.28 -3.57
N GLN A 120 -10.05 -9.51 -4.51
CA GLN A 120 -10.93 -10.70 -4.47
C GLN A 120 -10.20 -11.99 -4.90
N ASN A 121 -9.21 -11.88 -5.80
CA ASN A 121 -8.55 -13.02 -6.45
C ASN A 121 -7.01 -12.93 -6.41
N GLY A 122 -6.46 -12.17 -5.46
CA GLY A 122 -5.02 -11.87 -5.40
C GLY A 122 -4.52 -11.13 -6.64
N TRP A 123 -3.24 -11.36 -6.98
CA TRP A 123 -2.52 -10.68 -8.07
C TRP A 123 -2.18 -11.62 -9.24
N SER A 124 -3.00 -12.65 -9.40
CA SER A 124 -2.79 -13.73 -10.37
C SER A 124 -2.88 -13.20 -11.82
N ASP A 125 -3.90 -12.40 -12.11
CA ASP A 125 -4.08 -11.67 -13.38
C ASP A 125 -4.06 -10.14 -13.17
N PRO A 126 -3.01 -9.42 -13.64
CA PRO A 126 -2.93 -7.97 -13.54
C PRO A 126 -4.05 -7.22 -14.29
N SER A 127 -4.69 -7.84 -15.30
CA SER A 127 -5.71 -7.19 -16.13
C SER A 127 -7.13 -7.27 -15.55
N GLU A 128 -7.36 -8.13 -14.56
CA GLU A 128 -8.68 -8.36 -13.94
C GLU A 128 -8.66 -8.15 -12.42
N VAL A 129 -7.81 -7.25 -11.91
CA VAL A 129 -7.72 -6.98 -10.47
C VAL A 129 -9.04 -6.39 -9.97
N LYS A 130 -9.79 -7.19 -9.22
CA LYS A 130 -11.03 -6.78 -8.55
C LYS A 130 -10.75 -6.42 -7.11
N LEU A 131 -11.19 -5.24 -6.71
CA LEU A 131 -10.94 -4.65 -5.40
C LEU A 131 -12.24 -4.48 -4.63
N ASP A 132 -12.27 -5.00 -3.41
CA ASP A 132 -13.30 -4.70 -2.41
C ASP A 132 -12.81 -3.57 -1.52
N CYS A 133 -13.61 -2.52 -1.38
CA CYS A 133 -13.30 -1.41 -0.49
C CYS A 133 -13.57 -1.82 0.96
N LEU A 134 -12.51 -1.83 1.78
CA LEU A 134 -12.62 -2.08 3.22
C LEU A 134 -12.95 -0.79 3.99
N ALA A 135 -12.32 0.32 3.64
CA ALA A 135 -12.59 1.63 4.24
C ALA A 135 -12.10 2.79 3.37
N GLY A 136 -12.69 3.96 3.57
CA GLY A 136 -12.25 5.22 2.98
C GLY A 136 -12.88 5.51 1.62
N THR A 137 -12.40 6.58 0.99
CA THR A 137 -12.95 7.08 -0.27
C THR A 137 -11.84 7.62 -1.15
N ILE A 138 -12.09 7.61 -2.45
CA ILE A 138 -11.22 8.14 -3.48
C ILE A 138 -12.09 8.95 -4.46
N ASP A 139 -11.59 10.11 -4.88
CA ASP A 139 -12.26 10.96 -5.87
C ASP A 139 -12.24 10.29 -7.26
N ASP A 140 -13.27 10.49 -8.07
CA ASP A 140 -13.47 9.77 -9.34
C ASP A 140 -12.29 9.94 -10.32
N GLU A 141 -11.75 11.16 -10.44
CA GLU A 141 -10.61 11.44 -11.32
C GLU A 141 -9.35 10.69 -10.87
N VAL A 142 -9.11 10.64 -9.56
CA VAL A 142 -7.97 9.94 -8.96
C VAL A 142 -8.18 8.43 -9.06
N HIS A 143 -9.41 7.96 -8.87
CA HIS A 143 -9.79 6.56 -9.01
C HIS A 143 -9.54 6.06 -10.43
N GLN A 144 -9.89 6.84 -11.45
CA GLN A 144 -9.63 6.46 -12.84
C GLN A 144 -8.13 6.33 -13.13
N ALA A 145 -7.31 7.28 -12.66
CA ALA A 145 -5.85 7.20 -12.80
C ALA A 145 -5.27 5.99 -12.06
N PHE A 146 -5.78 5.69 -10.87
CA PHE A 146 -5.40 4.53 -10.09
C PHE A 146 -5.73 3.21 -10.82
N VAL A 147 -6.98 3.05 -11.27
CA VAL A 147 -7.45 1.85 -11.99
C VAL A 147 -6.64 1.64 -13.28
N ASN A 148 -6.32 2.72 -14.01
CA ASN A 148 -5.51 2.63 -15.22
C ASN A 148 -4.06 2.18 -14.94
N GLY A 149 -3.47 2.63 -13.83
CA GLY A 149 -2.09 2.31 -13.46
C GLY A 149 -1.92 1.00 -12.70
N LEU A 150 -2.99 0.49 -12.09
CA LEU A 150 -2.95 -0.70 -11.25
C LEU A 150 -2.42 -1.96 -11.98
N PRO A 151 -2.84 -2.29 -13.22
CA PRO A 151 -2.30 -3.45 -13.93
C PRO A 151 -0.77 -3.39 -14.12
N ALA A 152 -0.26 -2.20 -14.47
CA ALA A 152 1.17 -2.00 -14.66
C ALA A 152 1.95 -2.09 -13.33
N LEU A 153 1.39 -1.53 -12.26
CA LEU A 153 1.93 -1.67 -10.91
C LEU A 153 1.97 -3.14 -10.47
N VAL A 154 0.87 -3.87 -10.62
CA VAL A 154 0.81 -5.30 -10.25
C VAL A 154 1.80 -6.13 -11.08
N GLY A 155 1.95 -5.82 -12.37
CA GLY A 155 2.98 -6.41 -13.21
C GLY A 155 4.40 -6.16 -12.68
N SER A 156 4.70 -4.98 -12.15
CA SER A 156 6.04 -4.64 -11.65
C SER A 156 6.40 -5.30 -10.31
N LEU A 157 5.43 -5.80 -9.54
CA LEU A 157 5.67 -6.55 -8.28
C LEU A 157 6.51 -7.82 -8.52
N ARG A 158 6.46 -8.38 -9.74
CA ARG A 158 7.24 -9.57 -10.15
C ARG A 158 8.70 -9.24 -10.52
N HIS A 159 9.04 -7.96 -10.66
CA HIS A 159 10.33 -7.45 -11.11
C HIS A 159 11.10 -6.79 -9.96
N LEU A 160 11.48 -7.58 -8.95
CA LEU A 160 12.08 -7.10 -7.69
C LEU A 160 13.34 -6.26 -7.88
N GLU A 161 14.05 -6.42 -8.99
CA GLU A 161 15.23 -5.63 -9.37
C GLU A 161 14.93 -4.13 -9.61
N ARG A 162 13.66 -3.79 -9.86
CA ARG A 162 13.20 -2.39 -10.05
C ARG A 162 12.96 -1.65 -8.75
N TRP A 163 12.95 -2.36 -7.63
CA TRP A 163 12.56 -1.82 -6.34
C TRP A 163 13.77 -1.58 -5.45
N GLU A 164 13.80 -0.44 -4.76
CA GLU A 164 14.73 -0.24 -3.65
C GLU A 164 14.40 -1.24 -2.53
N ARG A 165 15.40 -1.92 -1.97
CA ARG A 165 15.19 -2.78 -0.80
C ARG A 165 15.22 -1.94 0.46
N ALA A 166 14.14 -2.03 1.24
CA ALA A 166 14.08 -1.42 2.55
C ALA A 166 15.15 -2.07 3.45
N SER A 167 16.11 -1.28 3.91
CA SER A 167 17.03 -1.75 4.95
C SER A 167 16.22 -2.14 6.19
N ASN A 168 16.41 -3.36 6.70
CA ASN A 168 15.86 -3.80 7.98
C ASN A 168 16.52 -3.01 9.12
N ALA A 169 16.16 -1.74 9.29
CA ALA A 169 16.44 -0.99 10.51
C ALA A 169 15.40 -1.39 11.57
N GLY A 170 15.45 -2.66 11.97
CA GLY A 170 14.89 -3.16 13.22
C GLY A 170 16.07 -3.53 14.10
N LYS A 171 16.53 -2.58 14.91
CA LYS A 171 17.18 -2.90 16.18
C LYS A 171 16.09 -3.01 17.22
#